data_AF-F1YJ44-F1
#
_entry.id   AF-F1YJ44-F1
#
_cell.length_a   1.000
_cell.length_b   1.000
_cell.length_c   1.000
_cell.angle_alpha   90.00
_cell.angle_beta   90.00
_cell.angle_gamma   90.00
#
_symmetry.space_group_name_H-M   'P 1'
#
loop_
_entity.id
_entity.type
_entity.pdbx_description
1 polymer ?
#
loop_
_entity_poly.entity_id
_entity_poly.type
_entity_poly.pdbx_seq_one_letter_code
_entity_poly.pdbx_strand_id
1 'polypeptide(L)'
;MANHSIKHAGHGNHWMGLVAFVLLLIGGAFSGLVPLSAPPNEKPMNITYGVLALGCIAFSAMIFSFLVKQLHHSPVMPDNTPDEIERYLAKVRP
;
A
#
# COMPACT_ATOMS: atom_id res chain seq x y z
N MET A 1 26.12 12.42 -28.98
CA MET A 1 25.74 11.60 -27.81
C MET A 1 24.77 12.43 -26.98
N ALA A 2 23.48 12.12 -27.08
CA ALA A 2 22.45 12.92 -26.43
C ALA A 2 22.51 12.72 -24.91
N ASN A 3 22.88 13.78 -24.21
CA ASN A 3 22.79 13.89 -22.75
C ASN A 3 21.30 13.94 -22.39
N HIS A 4 20.66 12.78 -22.30
CA HIS A 4 19.33 12.68 -21.72
C HIS A 4 19.51 12.91 -20.23
N SER A 5 19.34 14.16 -19.80
CA SER A 5 19.12 14.50 -18.41
C SER A 5 18.05 13.54 -17.90
N ILE A 6 18.46 12.63 -17.00
CA ILE A 6 17.55 11.83 -16.20
C ILE A 6 16.81 12.87 -15.36
N LYS A 7 15.71 13.42 -15.91
CA LYS A 7 14.74 14.19 -15.16
C LYS A 7 14.29 13.25 -14.06
N HIS A 8 14.80 13.50 -12.85
CA HIS A 8 14.35 12.84 -11.64
C HIS A 8 12.84 13.06 -11.55
N ALA A 9 12.08 12.12 -12.10
CA ALA A 9 10.67 11.98 -11.79
C ALA A 9 10.64 11.76 -10.29
N GLY A 10 10.03 12.71 -9.59
CA GLY A 10 10.05 12.81 -8.15
C GLY A 10 9.68 11.47 -7.54
N HIS A 11 10.63 10.86 -6.85
CA HIS A 11 10.41 9.73 -5.95
C HIS A 11 9.75 10.27 -4.68
N GLY A 12 8.56 10.86 -4.89
CA GLY A 12 7.79 11.57 -3.89
C GLY A 12 7.00 10.58 -3.06
N ASN A 13 7.56 10.26 -1.89
CA ASN A 13 6.82 9.88 -0.70
C ASN A 13 6.08 8.53 -0.70
N HIS A 14 6.77 7.45 -1.09
CA HIS A 14 6.28 6.06 -0.92
C HIS A 14 5.84 5.77 0.53
N TRP A 15 6.51 6.38 1.51
CA TRP A 15 6.18 6.28 2.94
C TRP A 15 4.80 6.83 3.27
N MET A 16 4.41 8.01 2.77
CA MET A 16 3.05 8.51 3.01
C MET A 16 1.98 7.72 2.27
N GLY A 17 2.30 7.13 1.11
CA GLY A 17 1.39 6.19 0.44
C GLY A 17 1.12 4.96 1.29
N LEU A 18 2.16 4.39 1.92
CA LEU A 18 2.04 3.26 2.84
C LEU A 18 1.31 3.64 4.13
N VAL A 19 1.61 4.81 4.71
CA VAL A 19 0.89 5.32 5.89
C VAL A 19 -0.60 5.55 5.57
N ALA A 20 -0.91 6.16 4.42
CA ALA A 20 -2.29 6.35 3.98
C ALA A 20 -3.00 5.00 3.75
N PHE A 21 -2.30 4.00 3.20
CA PHE A 21 -2.82 2.65 3.04
C PHE A 21 -3.11 1.98 4.40
N VAL A 22 -2.19 2.06 5.35
CA VAL A 22 -2.39 1.51 6.71
C VAL A 22 -3.54 2.22 7.43
N LEU A 23 -3.62 3.55 7.35
CA LEU A 23 -4.72 4.33 7.92
C LEU A 23 -6.06 3.97 7.28
N LEU A 24 -6.09 3.72 5.96
CA LEU A 24 -7.28 3.23 5.26
C LEU A 24 -7.71 1.85 5.76
N LEU A 25 -6.76 0.91 5.93
CA LEU A 25 -7.06 -0.43 6.45
C LEU A 25 -7.61 -0.36 7.88
N ILE A 26 -6.97 0.43 8.75
CA ILE A 26 -7.39 0.62 10.14
C ILE A 26 -8.77 1.28 10.21
N GLY A 27 -8.95 2.41 9.52
CA GLY A 27 -10.22 3.14 9.47
C GLY A 27 -11.35 2.28 8.90
N GLY A 28 -11.08 1.50 7.86
CA GLY A 28 -12.03 0.55 7.31
C GLY A 28 -12.39 -0.57 8.28
N ALA A 29 -11.42 -1.13 9.01
CA ALA A 29 -11.67 -2.17 10.00
C ALA A 29 -12.56 -1.67 11.13
N PHE A 30 -12.32 -0.44 11.61
CA PHE A 30 -13.19 0.21 12.59
C PHE A 30 -14.58 0.54 12.01
N SER A 31 -14.67 0.92 10.73
CA SER A 31 -15.96 1.11 10.05
C SER A 31 -16.80 -0.17 10.01
N GLY A 32 -16.17 -1.34 9.95
CA GLY A 32 -16.85 -2.64 10.05
C GLY A 32 -17.40 -2.97 11.43
N LEU A 33 -16.98 -2.26 12.48
CA LEU A 33 -17.45 -2.44 13.87
C LEU A 33 -18.63 -1.52 14.22
N VAL A 34 -18.78 -0.40 13.53
CA VAL A 34 -19.91 0.55 13.68
C VAL A 34 -21.31 -0.10 13.56
N PRO A 35 -21.54 -1.11 12.69
CA PRO A 35 -22.83 -1.79 12.59
C PRO A 35 -23.33 -2.43 13.89
N LEU A 36 -22.43 -2.72 14.83
CA LEU A 36 -22.76 -3.39 16.09
C LEU A 36 -23.54 -2.49 17.06
N SER A 37 -23.41 -1.16 16.94
CA SER A 37 -24.11 -0.18 17.79
C SER A 37 -25.39 0.36 17.18
N ALA A 38 -25.77 -0.09 15.97
CA ALA A 38 -26.94 0.42 15.27
C ALA A 38 -28.28 -0.09 15.82
N PRO A 39 -29.35 0.72 15.76
CA PRO A 39 -30.69 0.31 16.15
C PRO A 39 -31.23 -0.86 15.28
N PRO A 40 -32.18 -1.66 15.79
CA PRO A 40 -32.58 -2.95 15.19
C PRO A 40 -33.05 -2.86 13.73
N ASN A 41 -33.72 -1.77 13.35
CA ASN A 41 -34.35 -1.59 12.05
C ASN A 41 -33.33 -1.46 10.91
N GLU A 42 -32.12 -0.96 11.20
CA GLU A 42 -31.06 -0.75 10.22
C GLU A 42 -29.96 -1.81 10.32
N LYS A 43 -30.05 -2.68 11.32
CA LYS A 43 -29.02 -3.65 11.68
C LYS A 43 -28.63 -4.62 10.55
N PRO A 44 -29.57 -5.22 9.78
CA PRO A 44 -29.21 -6.15 8.70
C PRO A 44 -28.42 -5.45 7.58
N MET A 45 -28.86 -4.24 7.21
CA MET A 45 -28.21 -3.43 6.19
C MET A 45 -26.81 -3.00 6.63
N ASN A 46 -26.67 -2.54 7.89
CA ASN A 46 -25.39 -2.14 8.44
C ASN A 46 -24.42 -3.31 8.55
N ILE A 47 -24.88 -4.51 8.94
CA ILE A 47 -24.05 -5.72 8.95
C ILE A 47 -23.55 -6.04 7.53
N THR A 48 -24.42 -5.94 6.52
CA THR A 48 -24.06 -6.21 5.13
C THR A 48 -22.95 -5.27 4.65
N TYR A 49 -23.09 -3.97 4.92
CA TYR A 49 -22.05 -2.99 4.61
C TYR A 49 -20.76 -3.21 5.39
N GLY A 50 -20.84 -3.61 6.65
CA GLY A 50 -19.66 -3.97 7.45
C GLY A 50 -18.89 -5.15 6.86
N VAL A 51 -19.60 -6.21 6.45
CA VAL A 51 -18.99 -7.38 5.80
C VAL A 51 -18.36 -7.00 4.44
N LEU A 52 -19.04 -6.20 3.63
CA LEU A 52 -18.50 -5.71 2.35
C LEU A 52 -17.23 -4.87 2.57
N ALA A 53 -17.24 -3.96 3.55
CA ALA A 53 -16.09 -3.13 3.88
C ALA A 53 -14.89 -3.99 4.30
N LEU A 54 -15.10 -4.98 5.19
CA LEU A 54 -14.07 -5.94 5.59
C LEU A 54 -13.52 -6.74 4.40
N GLY A 55 -14.37 -7.17 3.47
CA GLY A 55 -13.96 -7.86 2.25
C GLY A 55 -13.08 -6.99 1.35
N CYS A 56 -13.45 -5.74 1.12
CA CYS A 56 -12.65 -4.79 0.33
C CYS A 56 -11.27 -4.52 0.95
N ILE A 57 -11.20 -4.42 2.28
CA ILE A 57 -9.95 -4.23 3.03
C ILE A 57 -9.04 -5.44 2.86
N ALA A 58 -9.57 -6.64 3.07
CA ALA A 58 -8.81 -7.88 2.89
C ALA A 58 -8.27 -8.02 1.46
N PHE A 59 -9.10 -7.68 0.46
CA PHE A 59 -8.70 -7.71 -0.94
C PHE A 59 -7.62 -6.67 -1.27
N SER A 60 -7.74 -5.47 -0.72
CA SER A 60 -6.73 -4.42 -0.89
C SER A 60 -5.37 -4.81 -0.27
N ALA A 61 -5.39 -5.40 0.93
CA ALA A 61 -4.19 -5.96 1.59
C ALA A 61 -3.55 -7.08 0.76
N MET A 62 -4.36 -7.94 0.12
CA MET A 62 -3.89 -8.98 -0.78
C MET A 62 -3.21 -8.39 -2.02
N ILE A 63 -3.83 -7.42 -2.70
CA ILE A 63 -3.25 -6.75 -3.87
C ILE A 63 -1.92 -6.10 -3.49
N PHE A 64 -1.89 -5.34 -2.39
CA PHE A 64 -0.66 -4.70 -1.94
C PHE A 64 0.43 -5.74 -1.67
N SER A 65 0.13 -6.80 -0.92
CA SER A 65 1.08 -7.88 -0.65
C SER A 65 1.58 -8.58 -1.92
N PHE A 66 0.71 -8.75 -2.92
CA PHE A 66 1.09 -9.32 -4.21
C PHE A 66 2.02 -8.38 -4.98
N LEU A 67 1.67 -7.10 -5.06
CA LEU A 67 2.47 -6.08 -5.73
C LEU A 67 3.86 -5.95 -5.08
N VAL A 68 3.95 -5.96 -3.76
CA VAL A 68 5.22 -5.95 -3.01
C VAL A 68 6.10 -7.17 -3.33
N LYS A 69 5.50 -8.34 -3.59
CA LYS A 69 6.26 -9.54 -3.94
C LYS A 69 6.69 -9.58 -5.41
N GLN A 70 5.93 -8.96 -6.31
CA GLN A 70 6.13 -9.03 -7.77
C GLN A 70 6.96 -7.87 -8.31
N LEU A 71 6.74 -6.67 -7.78
CA LEU A 71 7.58 -5.52 -8.09
C LEU A 71 8.85 -5.71 -7.24
N HIS A 72 9.94 -6.15 -7.85
CA HIS A 72 11.25 -6.32 -7.20
C HIS A 72 11.85 -5.01 -6.64
N HIS A 73 11.06 -3.94 -6.59
CA HIS A 73 11.35 -2.65 -5.99
C HIS A 73 10.81 -2.67 -4.56
N SER A 74 11.65 -2.31 -3.59
CA SER A 74 11.21 -2.29 -2.20
C SER A 74 10.12 -1.23 -2.05
N PRO A 75 8.93 -1.58 -1.52
CA PRO A 75 7.85 -0.60 -1.29
C PRO A 75 8.21 0.42 -0.20
N VAL A 76 9.30 0.18 0.53
CA VAL A 76 9.77 0.96 1.67
C VAL A 76 11.10 1.65 1.37
N MET A 77 12.00 0.98 0.64
CA MET A 77 13.34 1.47 0.31
C MET A 77 13.36 1.94 -1.15
N PRO A 78 13.59 3.23 -1.44
CA PRO A 78 13.70 3.66 -2.82
C PRO A 78 15.01 3.12 -3.44
N ASP A 79 14.93 2.66 -4.70
CA ASP A 79 16.06 1.99 -5.37
C ASP A 79 17.23 2.94 -5.73
N ASN A 80 17.08 4.23 -5.47
CA ASN A 80 18.11 5.24 -5.67
C ASN A 80 18.90 5.57 -4.39
N THR A 81 18.72 4.79 -3.32
CA THR A 81 19.55 4.91 -2.11
C THR A 81 21.00 4.50 -2.41
N PRO A 82 22.00 5.12 -1.76
CA PRO A 82 23.41 4.74 -1.94
C PRO A 82 23.63 3.23 -1.73
N ASP A 83 22.96 2.65 -0.74
CA ASP A 83 23.06 1.23 -0.39
C ASP A 83 22.50 0.30 -1.49
N GLU A 84 21.35 0.63 -2.10
CA GLU A 84 20.79 -0.13 -3.23
C GLU A 84 21.69 0.01 -4.48
N ILE A 85 22.21 1.22 -4.75
CA ILE A 85 23.12 1.46 -5.87
C ILE A 85 24.41 0.62 -5.70
N GLU A 86 24.99 0.59 -4.49
CA GLU A 86 26.19 -0.22 -4.20
C GLU A 86 25.90 -1.72 -4.37
N ARG A 87 24.76 -2.21 -3.86
CA ARG A 87 24.31 -3.59 -4.06
C ARG A 87 24.12 -3.94 -5.54
N TYR A 88 23.51 -3.06 -6.32
CA TYR A 88 23.35 -3.27 -7.76
C TYR A 88 24.71 -3.30 -8.45
N LEU A 89 25.59 -2.34 -8.18
CA LEU A 89 26.93 -2.28 -8.78
C LEU A 89 27.76 -3.52 -8.47
N ALA A 90 27.72 -4.02 -7.23
CA ALA A 90 28.39 -5.26 -6.83
C ALA A 90 27.86 -6.51 -7.55
N LYS A 91 26.60 -6.50 -8.01
CA LYS A 91 25.98 -7.62 -8.73
C LYS A 91 26.33 -7.66 -10.22
N VAL A 92 26.54 -6.50 -10.86
CA VAL A 92 26.88 -6.39 -12.31
C VAL A 92 28.37 -6.20 -12.58
N ARG A 93 29.16 -5.79 -11.59
CA ARG A 93 30.63 -5.73 -11.66
C ARG A 93 31.21 -6.70 -10.62
N PRO A 94 31.27 -8.01 -10.92
CA PRO A 94 31.92 -8.98 -10.04
C PRO A 94 33.42 -8.70 -9.86
#